data_AF-A0A7C0ZLU7-F1
#
_entry.id   AF-A0A7C0ZLU7-F1
#
_cell.length_a   1.000
_cell.length_b   1.000
_cell.length_c   1.000
_cell.angle_alpha   90.00
_cell.angle_beta   90.00
_cell.angle_gamma   90.00
#
_symmetry.space_group_name_H-M   'P 1'
#
loop_
_entity.id
_entity.type
_entity.pdbx_description
1 polymer ?
#
loop_
_entity_poly.entity_id
_entity_poly.type
_entity_poly.pdbx_seq_one_letter_code
_entity_poly.pdbx_strand_id
1 'polypeptide(L)'
;MIDFDPIELELFKNKFISISEEMGAVLGRTALSPNIKERKDYSCALFTCQGETFAQGSHIPVHLGAMPLSVKSALQAVKFEEGDLVILNDPYRGGTHLPDVTCISPVFYAGKLIFLVANRAHHADIGGM
;
A
#
# COMPACT_ATOMS: atom_id res chain seq x y z
N MET A 1 -7.53 -23.19 20.60
CA MET A 1 -6.88 -22.92 19.31
C MET A 1 -7.95 -22.42 18.37
N ILE A 2 -7.68 -21.34 17.63
CA ILE A 2 -8.57 -20.95 16.52
C ILE A 2 -8.36 -22.03 15.46
N ASP A 3 -9.41 -22.81 15.20
CA ASP A 3 -9.41 -23.82 14.14
C ASP A 3 -9.70 -23.08 12.83
N PHE A 4 -8.74 -23.09 11.90
CA PHE A 4 -8.89 -22.46 10.59
C PHE A 4 -9.05 -23.57 9.55
N ASP A 5 -10.10 -23.49 8.73
CA ASP A 5 -10.20 -24.34 7.55
C ASP A 5 -9.04 -24.00 6.59
N PRO A 6 -8.12 -24.95 6.32
CA PRO A 6 -7.00 -24.71 5.40
C PRO A 6 -7.45 -24.28 4.00
N ILE A 7 -8.65 -24.72 3.57
CA ILE A 7 -9.22 -24.34 2.27
C ILE A 7 -9.61 -22.86 2.29
N GLU A 8 -10.34 -22.43 3.33
CA GLU A 8 -10.71 -21.01 3.46
C GLU A 8 -9.48 -20.12 3.57
N LEU A 9 -8.48 -20.51 4.36
CA LEU A 9 -7.23 -19.75 4.49
C LEU A 9 -6.54 -19.54 3.13
N GLU A 10 -6.44 -20.60 2.33
CA GLU A 10 -5.81 -20.52 1.01
C GLU A 10 -6.64 -19.67 0.04
N LEU A 11 -7.97 -19.76 0.08
CA LEU A 11 -8.87 -18.92 -0.72
C LEU A 11 -8.70 -17.44 -0.38
N PHE A 12 -8.71 -17.09 0.91
CA PHE A 12 -8.53 -15.70 1.33
C PHE A 12 -7.13 -15.18 1.03
N LYS A 13 -6.08 -15.98 1.24
CA LYS A 13 -4.71 -15.61 0.88
C LYS A 13 -4.61 -15.20 -0.60
N ASN A 14 -5.08 -16.07 -1.51
CA ASN A 14 -5.03 -15.78 -2.95
C ASN A 14 -5.91 -14.59 -3.33
N LYS A 15 -7.07 -14.43 -2.70
CA LYS A 15 -7.95 -13.28 -2.95
C LYS A 15 -7.29 -11.95 -2.57
N PHE A 16 -6.65 -11.86 -1.41
CA PHE A 16 -5.99 -10.62 -0.99
C PHE A 16 -4.72 -10.30 -1.79
N ILE A 17 -3.97 -11.33 -2.21
CA ILE A 17 -2.84 -11.14 -3.13
C ILE A 17 -3.36 -10.61 -4.47
N SER A 18 -4.41 -11.20 -5.03
CA SER A 18 -5.02 -10.76 -6.29
C SER A 18 -5.49 -9.30 -6.23
N ILE A 19 -6.05 -8.84 -5.11
CA ILE A 19 -6.38 -7.41 -4.92
C ILE A 19 -5.13 -6.53 -5.05
N SER A 20 -4.02 -6.90 -4.42
CA SER A 20 -2.76 -6.14 -4.52
C SER A 20 -2.25 -6.08 -5.97
N GLU A 21 -2.34 -7.20 -6.69
CA GLU A 21 -1.94 -7.27 -8.10
C GLU A 21 -2.84 -6.44 -9.01
N GLU A 22 -4.16 -6.46 -8.80
CA GLU A 22 -5.10 -5.65 -9.56
C GLU A 22 -4.89 -4.15 -9.31
N MET A 23 -4.66 -3.74 -8.06
CA MET A 23 -4.27 -2.36 -7.72
C MET A 23 -3.03 -1.95 -8.52
N GLY A 24 -2.00 -2.80 -8.53
CA GLY A 24 -0.78 -2.56 -9.29
C GLY A 24 -1.01 -2.51 -10.80
N ALA A 25 -1.87 -3.37 -11.34
CA ALA A 25 -2.18 -3.39 -12.76
C ALA A 25 -2.93 -2.13 -13.20
N VAL A 26 -3.88 -1.64 -12.39
CA VAL A 26 -4.58 -0.37 -12.63
C VAL A 26 -3.61 0.82 -12.57
N LEU A 27 -2.76 0.88 -11.54
CA LEU A 27 -1.77 1.94 -11.38
C LEU A 27 -0.83 2.03 -12.60
N GLY A 28 -0.26 0.90 -13.02
CA GLY A 28 0.63 0.86 -14.19
C GLY A 28 -0.06 1.24 -15.50
N ARG A 29 -1.32 0.81 -15.71
CA ARG A 29 -2.07 1.12 -16.95
C ARG A 29 -2.49 2.58 -17.05
N THR A 30 -2.77 3.22 -15.92
CA THR A 30 -3.26 4.60 -15.86
C THR A 30 -2.15 5.63 -15.74
N ALA A 31 -0.92 5.21 -15.40
CA ALA A 31 0.22 6.10 -15.29
C ALA A 31 0.64 6.71 -16.63
N LEU A 32 1.06 7.98 -16.58
CA LEU A 32 1.70 8.69 -17.68
C LEU A 32 3.23 8.68 -17.58
N SER A 33 3.77 8.52 -16.36
CA SER A 33 5.22 8.49 -16.10
C SER A 33 5.84 7.19 -16.64
N PRO A 34 6.91 7.26 -17.44
CA PRO A 34 7.66 6.08 -17.87
C PRO A 34 8.23 5.27 -16.70
N ASN A 35 8.59 5.91 -15.58
CA ASN A 35 9.07 5.21 -14.38
C ASN A 35 8.00 4.25 -13.84
N ILE A 36 6.73 4.65 -13.88
CA ILE A 36 5.63 3.82 -13.39
C ILE A 36 5.17 2.87 -14.50
N LYS A 37 4.90 3.37 -15.71
CA LYS A 37 4.30 2.59 -16.80
C LYS A 37 5.23 1.55 -17.40
N GLU A 38 6.50 1.90 -17.62
CA GLU A 38 7.48 1.05 -18.31
C GLU A 38 8.42 0.37 -17.33
N ARG A 39 8.99 1.13 -16.38
CA ARG A 39 9.93 0.58 -15.38
C ARG A 39 9.23 -0.13 -14.22
N LYS A 40 7.90 0.04 -14.09
CA LYS A 40 7.08 -0.54 -13.01
C LYS A 40 7.60 -0.17 -11.63
N ASP A 41 8.03 1.08 -11.49
CA ASP A 41 8.54 1.65 -10.25
C ASP A 41 7.42 2.04 -9.30
N TYR A 42 6.69 1.01 -8.85
CA TYR A 42 5.57 1.12 -7.93
C TYR A 42 5.33 -0.20 -7.20
N SER A 43 4.67 -0.11 -6.05
CA SER A 43 4.24 -1.27 -5.26
C SER A 43 2.86 -1.03 -4.66
N CYS A 44 2.07 -2.09 -4.55
CA CYS A 44 0.75 -2.11 -3.91
C CYS A 44 0.72 -3.18 -2.82
N ALA A 45 0.11 -2.86 -1.68
CA ALA A 45 0.00 -3.76 -0.54
C ALA A 45 -1.21 -3.44 0.35
N LEU A 46 -1.62 -4.44 1.12
CA LEU A 46 -2.69 -4.38 2.12
C LEU A 46 -2.10 -4.57 3.51
N PHE A 47 -2.64 -3.83 4.47
CA PHE A 47 -2.12 -3.72 5.83
C PHE A 47 -3.22 -3.91 6.86
N THR A 48 -2.93 -4.58 7.96
CA THR A 48 -3.84 -4.68 9.11
C THR A 48 -4.13 -3.30 9.70
N CYS A 49 -5.11 -3.19 10.59
CA CYS A 49 -5.38 -1.95 11.34
C CYS A 49 -4.20 -1.49 12.21
N GLN A 50 -3.19 -2.34 12.41
CA GLN A 50 -1.94 -2.07 13.13
C GLN A 50 -0.79 -1.70 12.18
N GLY A 51 -1.03 -1.66 10.87
CA GLY A 51 -0.04 -1.32 9.84
C GLY A 51 0.93 -2.47 9.51
N GLU A 52 0.52 -3.72 9.72
CA GLU A 52 1.32 -4.90 9.34
C GLU A 52 0.90 -5.39 7.95
N THR A 53 1.85 -5.68 7.06
CA THR A 53 1.54 -6.20 5.73
C THR A 53 0.97 -7.62 5.84
N PHE A 54 -0.18 -7.87 5.20
CA PHE A 54 -0.72 -9.23 5.08
C PHE A 54 -0.94 -9.68 3.63
N ALA A 55 -0.94 -8.76 2.66
CA ALA A 55 -0.89 -9.08 1.24
C ALA A 55 -0.13 -8.00 0.47
N GLN A 56 0.58 -8.42 -0.57
CA GLN A 56 1.34 -7.55 -1.45
C GLN A 56 1.50 -8.23 -2.80
N GLY A 57 1.58 -7.45 -3.89
CA GLY A 57 1.96 -7.98 -5.19
C GLY A 57 3.47 -8.21 -5.28
N SER A 58 3.90 -8.92 -6.33
CA SER A 58 5.31 -9.17 -6.64
C SER A 58 6.01 -7.90 -7.16
N HIS A 59 6.20 -6.93 -6.27
CA HIS A 59 6.74 -5.60 -6.58
C HIS A 59 8.13 -5.39 -5.99
N ILE A 60 8.61 -4.15 -5.97
CA ILE A 60 9.98 -3.80 -5.62
C ILE A 60 10.23 -4.04 -4.12
N PRO A 61 11.22 -4.89 -3.73
CA PRO A 61 11.46 -5.25 -2.32
C PRO A 61 11.70 -4.06 -1.40
N VAL A 62 12.38 -3.01 -1.88
CA VAL A 62 12.68 -1.82 -1.07
C VAL A 62 11.40 -1.09 -0.66
N HIS A 63 10.39 -1.02 -1.54
CA HIS A 63 9.08 -0.46 -1.19
C HIS A 63 8.40 -1.32 -0.13
N LEU A 64 8.39 -2.64 -0.32
CA LEU A 64 7.66 -3.56 0.54
C LEU A 64 8.23 -3.59 1.97
N GLY A 65 9.54 -3.41 2.12
CA GLY A 65 10.18 -3.27 3.44
C GLY A 65 9.84 -1.94 4.14
N ALA A 66 9.63 -0.86 3.39
CA ALA A 66 9.48 0.49 3.95
C ALA A 66 8.02 0.95 4.11
N MET A 67 7.10 0.47 3.26
CA MET A 67 5.67 0.85 3.31
C MET A 67 4.98 0.57 4.67
N PRO A 68 5.27 -0.51 5.42
CA PRO A 68 4.69 -0.69 6.75
C PRO A 68 4.98 0.47 7.69
N LEU A 69 6.17 1.07 7.59
CA LEU A 69 6.54 2.24 8.39
C LEU A 69 5.75 3.48 7.98
N SER A 70 5.47 3.65 6.67
CA SER A 70 4.59 4.73 6.18
C SER A 70 3.16 4.57 6.67
N VAL A 71 2.61 3.36 6.65
CA VAL A 71 1.25 3.08 7.16
C VAL A 71 1.17 3.32 8.66
N LYS A 72 2.16 2.86 9.44
CA LYS A 72 2.24 3.14 10.88
C LYS A 72 2.37 4.65 11.16
N SER A 73 3.16 5.36 10.36
CA SER A 73 3.34 6.80 10.50
C SER A 73 2.05 7.58 10.20
N ALA A 74 1.24 7.11 9.26
CA ALA A 74 -0.09 7.66 8.97
C ALA A 74 -1.07 7.39 10.10
N LEU A 75 -1.14 6.15 10.60
CA LEU A 75 -1.98 5.75 11.74
C LEU A 75 -1.69 6.55 13.02
N GLN A 76 -0.44 6.96 13.22
CA GLN A 76 -0.03 7.80 14.35
C GLN A 76 -0.36 9.29 14.13
N ALA A 77 -0.41 9.74 12.88
CA ALA A 77 -0.59 11.16 12.55
C ALA A 77 -2.07 11.56 12.50
N VAL A 78 -2.94 10.65 12.05
CA VAL A 78 -4.36 10.95 11.84
C VAL A 78 -5.25 9.80 12.33
N LYS A 79 -6.49 10.15 12.65
CA LYS A 79 -7.56 9.17 12.79
C LYS A 79 -8.25 9.03 11.44
N PHE A 80 -8.17 7.86 10.82
CA PHE A 80 -8.83 7.58 9.54
C PHE A 80 -10.35 7.55 9.70
N GLU A 81 -11.04 8.24 8.79
CA GLU A 81 -12.46 8.15 8.53
C GLU A 81 -12.71 7.50 7.17
N GLU A 82 -13.95 7.03 6.94
CA GLU A 82 -14.30 6.38 5.68
C GLU A 82 -14.24 7.38 4.52
N GLY A 83 -13.47 7.03 3.48
CA GLY A 83 -13.23 7.89 2.32
C GLY A 83 -11.94 8.71 2.38
N ASP A 84 -11.21 8.66 3.50
CA ASP A 84 -9.94 9.39 3.63
C ASP A 84 -8.83 8.86 2.71
N LEU A 85 -7.89 9.75 2.40
CA LEU A 85 -6.63 9.44 1.73
C LEU A 85 -5.49 10.20 2.42
N VAL A 86 -4.51 9.47 2.93
CA VAL A 86 -3.27 10.04 3.45
C VAL A 86 -2.18 9.88 2.41
N ILE A 87 -1.43 10.95 2.17
CA ILE A 87 -0.29 10.97 1.24
C ILE A 87 0.96 11.37 2.03
N LEU A 88 2.04 10.60 1.91
CA LEU A 88 3.34 10.96 2.47
C LEU A 88 4.51 10.48 1.62
N ASN A 89 5.63 11.18 1.73
CA ASN A 89 6.91 10.83 1.10
C ASN A 89 8.13 11.14 2.00
N ASP A 90 7.91 11.46 3.28
CA ASP A 90 8.98 11.76 4.24
C ASP A 90 9.89 10.53 4.43
N PRO A 91 11.19 10.61 4.08
CA PRO A 91 12.12 9.50 4.21
C PRO A 91 12.29 8.98 5.65
N TYR A 92 12.06 9.85 6.64
CA TYR A 92 12.15 9.47 8.06
C TYR A 92 10.87 8.81 8.58
N ARG A 93 9.81 8.78 7.77
CA ARG A 93 8.50 8.18 8.09
C ARG A 93 8.14 7.05 7.12
N GLY A 94 9.14 6.32 6.65
CA GLY A 94 8.99 5.15 5.78
C GLY A 94 9.02 5.45 4.28
N GLY A 95 9.19 6.71 3.87
CA GLY A 95 9.65 7.00 2.51
C GLY A 95 11.05 6.41 2.29
N THR A 96 11.31 5.89 1.11
CA THR A 96 12.65 5.38 0.71
C THR A 96 13.54 6.52 0.24
N HIS A 97 12.94 7.49 -0.45
CA HIS A 97 13.45 8.82 -0.72
C HIS A 97 12.28 9.72 -1.15
N LEU A 98 12.52 11.03 -1.30
CA LEU A 98 11.46 12.01 -1.59
C LEU A 98 10.61 11.69 -2.84
N PRO A 99 11.18 11.16 -3.95
CA PRO A 99 10.39 10.72 -5.12
C PRO A 99 9.34 9.64 -4.87
N ASP A 100 9.44 8.89 -3.77
CA ASP A 100 8.54 7.77 -3.51
C ASP A 100 7.34 8.23 -2.70
N VAL A 101 6.27 8.54 -3.42
CA VAL A 101 5.01 9.02 -2.84
C VAL A 101 4.15 7.82 -2.48
N THR A 102 3.74 7.74 -1.21
CA THR A 102 2.86 6.69 -0.69
C THR A 102 1.47 7.25 -0.42
N CYS A 103 0.46 6.62 -1.03
CA CYS A 103 -0.95 6.92 -0.86
C CYS A 103 -1.60 5.79 -0.04
N ILE A 104 -2.31 6.12 1.05
CA ILE A 104 -2.89 5.18 2.01
C ILE A 104 -4.37 5.50 2.20
N SER A 105 -5.24 4.52 1.98
CA SER A 105 -6.68 4.64 2.20
C SER A 105 -7.19 3.56 3.17
N PRO A 106 -8.14 3.89 4.05
CA PRO A 106 -8.78 2.92 4.91
C PRO A 106 -9.89 2.17 4.17
N VAL A 107 -10.09 0.90 4.53
CA VAL A 107 -11.23 0.10 4.09
C VAL A 107 -12.15 -0.13 5.28
N PHE A 108 -13.36 0.43 5.19
CA PHE A 108 -14.40 0.31 6.20
C PHE A 108 -15.45 -0.73 5.79
N TYR A 109 -16.01 -1.41 6.79
CA TYR A 109 -17.20 -2.24 6.63
C TYR A 109 -18.06 -2.11 7.89
N ALA A 110 -19.35 -1.81 7.71
CA ALA A 110 -20.29 -1.58 8.81
C ALA A 110 -19.77 -0.59 9.88
N GLY A 111 -19.16 0.52 9.43
CA GLY A 111 -18.63 1.57 10.30
C GLY A 111 -17.35 1.21 11.06
N LYS A 112 -16.68 0.10 10.72
CA LYS A 112 -15.42 -0.33 11.34
C LYS A 112 -14.30 -0.36 10.32
N LEU A 113 -13.13 0.15 10.71
CA LEU A 113 -11.89 -0.03 9.95
C LEU A 113 -11.51 -1.51 9.97
N ILE A 114 -11.44 -2.12 8.78
CA ILE A 114 -11.10 -3.55 8.63
C ILE A 114 -9.63 -3.72 8.26
N PHE A 115 -9.13 -2.92 7.32
CA PHE A 115 -7.73 -2.90 6.90
C PHE A 115 -7.41 -1.59 6.17
N LEU A 116 -6.15 -1.39 5.80
CA LEU A 116 -5.69 -0.29 4.97
C LEU A 116 -5.13 -0.84 3.65
N VAL A 117 -5.31 -0.07 2.59
CA VAL A 117 -4.63 -0.29 1.32
C VAL A 117 -3.61 0.82 1.10
N ALA A 118 -2.47 0.48 0.52
CA ALA A 118 -1.52 1.50 0.10
C ALA A 118 -0.90 1.17 -1.25
N ASN A 119 -0.58 2.23 -1.99
CA ASN A 119 0.33 2.17 -3.11
C ASN A 119 1.47 3.16 -2.91
N ARG A 120 2.62 2.83 -3.47
CA ARG A 120 3.79 3.70 -3.59
C ARG A 120 4.19 3.76 -5.04
N ALA A 121 4.49 4.95 -5.55
CA ALA A 121 4.98 5.13 -6.91
C ALA A 121 6.10 6.16 -6.94
N HIS A 122 7.09 5.91 -7.80
CA HIS A 122 8.21 6.83 -7.99
C HIS A 122 7.83 7.96 -8.96
N HIS A 123 7.85 9.19 -8.45
CA HIS A 123 7.68 10.41 -9.25
C HIS A 123 9.02 10.84 -9.83
N ALA A 124 9.08 11.27 -11.09
CA ALA A 124 10.37 11.62 -11.71
C ALA A 124 11.01 12.87 -11.08
N ASP A 125 10.19 13.74 -10.50
CA ASP A 125 10.60 15.00 -9.89
C ASP A 125 9.64 15.38 -8.75
N ILE A 126 10.18 16.02 -7.72
CA ILE A 126 9.50 16.56 -6.53
C ILE A 126 9.84 18.07 -6.33
N GLY A 127 10.55 18.69 -7.28
CA GLY A 127 10.95 20.09 -7.24
C GLY A 127 12.20 20.35 -6.41
N GLY A 128 13.17 19.43 -6.44
CA GLY A 128 14.48 19.63 -5.79
C GLY A 128 15.31 20.73 -6.47
N MET A 129 16.29 21.30 -5.75
CA MET A 129 17.26 22.28 -6.26
C MET A 129 18.61 21.65 -6.56
#